data_AF-A0A6P0H5J4-F1
#
_entry.id   AF-A0A6P0H5J4-F1
#
_cell.length_a   1.000
_cell.length_b   1.000
_cell.length_c   1.000
_cell.angle_alpha   90.00
_cell.angle_beta   90.00
_cell.angle_gamma   90.00
#
_symmetry.space_group_name_H-M   'P 1'
#
loop_
_entity.id
_entity.type
_entity.pdbx_description
1 polymer ?
#
loop_
_entity_poly.entity_id
_entity_poly.type
_entity_poly.pdbx_seq_one_letter_code
_entity_poly.pdbx_strand_id
1 'polypeptide(L)'
;MDDAVEESAPCGLCGRRLIDVGGGADATFLEVTHGEPSVYVEEVFCTQQHAAEWLSRPLPARATPEPVETSSRWRDRLVAVTFAFSVLWGLGLMLLGAWAAVRLLGGWN
;
A
#
# COMPACT_ATOMS: atom_id res chain seq x y z
N MET A 1 -2.35 -23.87 1.63
CA MET A 1 -1.31 -23.12 0.89
C MET A 1 -1.94 -22.92 -0.46
N ASP A 2 -2.91 -22.02 -0.48
CA ASP A 2 -4.01 -22.03 -1.45
C ASP A 2 -3.89 -20.77 -2.29
N ASP A 3 -3.50 -20.99 -3.54
CA ASP A 3 -3.81 -20.23 -4.75
C ASP A 3 -4.13 -18.75 -4.56
N ALA A 4 -3.09 -17.93 -4.49
CA ALA A 4 -3.17 -16.57 -5.00
C ALA A 4 -3.41 -16.68 -6.51
N VAL A 5 -4.67 -16.64 -6.92
CA VAL A 5 -5.02 -16.29 -8.29
C VAL A 5 -4.43 -14.90 -8.48
N GLU A 6 -3.26 -14.81 -9.13
CA GLU A 6 -2.74 -13.55 -9.66
C GLU A 6 -3.84 -12.97 -10.54
N GLU A 7 -4.57 -12.01 -9.98
CA GLU A 7 -5.70 -11.38 -10.63
C GLU A 7 -5.15 -10.51 -11.76
N SER A 8 -5.00 -11.12 -12.93
CA SER A 8 -4.53 -10.45 -14.13
C SER A 8 -5.53 -9.35 -14.50
N ALA A 9 -5.25 -8.09 -14.15
CA ALA A 9 -6.11 -6.97 -14.51
C ALA A 9 -6.13 -6.81 -16.05
N PRO A 10 -7.30 -6.63 -16.68
CA PRO A 10 -7.38 -6.34 -18.10
C PRO A 10 -6.92 -4.90 -18.38
N CYS A 11 -6.30 -4.66 -19.53
CA CYS A 11 -6.01 -3.30 -19.97
C CYS A 11 -7.33 -2.53 -20.20
N GLY A 12 -7.49 -1.37 -19.55
CA GLY A 12 -8.69 -0.52 -19.62
C GLY A 12 -9.03 0.03 -21.02
N LEU A 13 -8.13 -0.13 -22.01
CA LEU A 13 -8.37 0.23 -23.41
C LEU A 13 -8.67 -0.97 -24.32
N CYS A 14 -7.80 -1.99 -24.31
CA CYS A 14 -7.85 -3.09 -25.28
C CYS A 14 -8.33 -4.43 -24.69
N GLY A 15 -8.58 -4.51 -23.38
CA GLY A 15 -9.08 -5.71 -22.69
C GLY A 15 -8.07 -6.85 -22.57
N ARG A 16 -6.84 -6.69 -23.06
CA ARG A 16 -5.77 -7.70 -22.92
C ARG A 16 -5.45 -7.90 -21.43
N ARG A 17 -5.45 -9.15 -20.97
CA ARG A 17 -5.01 -9.52 -19.61
C ARG A 17 -3.52 -9.19 -19.44
N LEU A 18 -3.21 -8.42 -18.40
CA LEU A 18 -1.85 -8.11 -17.99
C LEU A 18 -1.36 -9.22 -17.08
N ILE A 19 -0.23 -9.82 -17.41
CA ILE A 19 0.40 -10.84 -16.57
C ILE A 19 1.43 -10.12 -15.71
N ASP A 20 1.34 -10.28 -14.39
CA ASP A 20 2.38 -9.77 -13.49
C ASP A 20 3.65 -10.59 -13.72
N VAL A 21 4.66 -9.96 -14.31
CA VAL A 21 5.99 -10.55 -14.47
C VAL A 21 6.88 -10.01 -13.37
N GLY A 22 6.75 -10.59 -12.18
CA GLY A 22 7.80 -10.59 -11.15
C GLY A 22 8.34 -9.22 -10.75
N GLY A 23 7.47 -8.27 -10.40
CA GLY A 23 7.88 -7.00 -9.77
C GLY A 23 8.48 -5.96 -10.72
N GLY A 24 8.47 -6.22 -12.03
CA GLY A 24 8.74 -5.24 -13.08
C GLY A 24 7.53 -5.18 -14.02
N ALA A 25 6.51 -4.39 -13.66
CA ALA A 25 5.27 -4.40 -14.38
C ALA A 25 5.44 -3.78 -15.79
N ASP A 26 5.17 -4.56 -16.85
CA ASP A 26 4.75 -4.05 -18.17
C ASP A 26 3.32 -3.47 -18.11
N ALA A 27 3.00 -2.81 -17.00
CA ALA A 27 1.70 -2.23 -16.70
C ALA A 27 1.87 -0.76 -16.32
N THR A 28 1.07 0.09 -16.94
CA THR A 28 0.96 1.50 -16.61
C THR A 28 -0.29 1.68 -15.76
N PHE A 29 -0.10 2.10 -14.51
CA PHE A 29 -1.18 2.43 -13.59
C PHE A 29 -1.54 3.91 -13.73
N LEU A 30 -2.83 4.21 -13.77
CA LEU A 30 -3.34 5.55 -13.87
C LEU A 30 -4.40 5.79 -12.80
N GLU A 31 -4.18 6.83 -12.02
CA GLU A 31 -5.12 7.32 -11.02
C GLU A 31 -5.61 8.70 -11.45
N VAL A 32 -6.92 8.87 -11.57
CA VAL A 32 -7.53 10.14 -11.95
C VAL A 32 -8.52 10.57 -10.89
N THR A 33 -8.44 11.84 -10.49
CA THR A 33 -9.43 12.48 -9.64
C THR A 33 -10.17 13.54 -10.45
N HIS A 34 -11.51 13.46 -10.52
CA HIS A 34 -12.31 14.42 -11.26
C HIS A 34 -13.61 14.79 -10.55
N GLY A 35 -13.99 16.08 -10.65
CA GLY A 35 -15.26 16.61 -10.19
C GLY A 35 -15.31 16.93 -8.69
N GLU A 36 -16.46 17.47 -8.27
CA GLU A 36 -16.79 17.76 -6.88
C GLU A 36 -18.19 17.19 -6.59
N PRO A 37 -18.35 16.20 -5.67
CA PRO A 37 -17.29 15.54 -4.90
C PRO A 37 -16.34 14.72 -5.78
N SER A 38 -15.06 14.66 -5.38
CA SER A 38 -13.99 13.97 -6.10
C SER A 38 -14.33 12.51 -6.37
N VAL A 39 -14.37 12.13 -7.65
CA VAL A 39 -14.47 10.73 -8.09
C VAL A 39 -13.06 10.23 -8.36
N TYR A 40 -12.72 9.10 -7.75
CA TYR A 40 -11.45 8.40 -7.96
C TYR A 40 -11.65 7.29 -8.97
N VAL A 41 -10.80 7.24 -10.00
CA VAL A 41 -10.76 6.18 -11.01
C VAL A 41 -9.34 5.64 -11.05
N GLU A 42 -9.22 4.32 -10.87
CA GLU A 42 -7.96 3.58 -10.98
C GLU A 42 -8.08 2.61 -12.14
N GLU A 43 -7.18 2.73 -13.11
CA GLU A 43 -7.16 1.91 -14.32
C GLU A 43 -5.74 1.46 -14.66
N VAL A 44 -5.63 0.31 -15.32
CA VAL A 44 -4.34 -0.29 -15.69
C VAL A 44 -4.25 -0.48 -17.20
N PHE A 45 -3.08 -0.20 -17.77
CA PHE A 45 -2.85 -0.25 -19.22
C PHE A 45 -1.60 -1.03 -19.58
N CYS A 46 -1.60 -1.73 -20.73
CA CYS A 46 -0.40 -2.40 -21.22
C CYS A 46 0.67 -1.43 -21.76
N THR A 47 0.30 -0.17 -22.04
CA THR A 47 1.23 0.86 -22.53
C THR A 47 0.80 2.25 -22.07
N GLN A 48 1.76 3.18 -22.04
CA GLN A 48 1.47 4.61 -21.81
C GLN A 48 0.59 5.20 -22.92
N GLN A 49 0.74 4.75 -24.17
CA GLN A 49 -0.10 5.19 -25.28
C GLN A 49 -1.58 4.85 -25.03
N HIS A 50 -1.86 3.65 -24.49
CA HIS A 50 -3.22 3.26 -24.17
C HIS A 50 -3.81 4.10 -23.03
N ALA A 51 -3.00 4.43 -22.02
CA ALA A 51 -3.42 5.33 -20.95
C ALA A 51 -3.75 6.73 -21.49
N ALA A 52 -2.90 7.27 -22.38
CA ALA A 52 -3.12 8.58 -23.00
C ALA A 52 -4.38 8.59 -23.89
N GLU A 53 -4.60 7.55 -24.68
CA GLU A 53 -5.82 7.44 -25.50
C GLU A 53 -7.07 7.33 -24.62
N TRP A 54 -7.02 6.55 -23.55
CA TRP A 54 -8.13 6.46 -22.59
C TRP A 54 -8.42 7.81 -21.94
N LEU A 55 -7.38 8.55 -21.50
CA LEU A 55 -7.49 9.90 -20.93
C LEU A 55 -8.04 10.95 -21.90
N SER A 56 -7.91 10.73 -23.21
CA SER A 56 -8.47 11.64 -24.22
C SER A 56 -9.99 11.51 -24.37
N ARG A 57 -10.59 10.47 -23.78
CA ARG A 57 -12.04 10.21 -23.79
C ARG A 57 -12.70 10.82 -22.55
N PRO A 58 -14.01 11.12 -22.58
CA PRO A 58 -14.74 11.52 -21.39
C PRO A 58 -14.57 10.48 -20.29
N LEU A 59 -14.19 10.93 -19.09
CA LEU A 59 -14.02 10.04 -17.95
C LEU A 59 -15.34 9.30 -17.66
N PRO A 60 -15.29 8.00 -17.31
CA PRO A 60 -16.49 7.23 -17.01
C PRO A 60 -17.26 7.88 -15.86
N ALA A 61 -18.60 7.84 -15.95
CA ALA A 61 -19.46 8.29 -14.88
C ALA A 61 -19.17 7.48 -13.61
N ARG A 62 -19.20 8.15 -12.46
CA ARG A 62 -18.96 7.59 -11.13
C ARG A 62 -19.54 6.18 -11.00
N ALA A 63 -18.67 5.17 -10.98
CA ALA A 63 -19.05 3.86 -10.46
C ALA A 63 -19.35 4.04 -8.97
N THR A 64 -20.49 3.54 -8.51
CA THR A 64 -20.79 3.47 -7.08
C THR A 64 -19.59 2.81 -6.39
N PRO A 65 -18.94 3.43 -5.40
CA PRO A 65 -17.80 2.79 -4.75
C PRO A 65 -18.28 1.48 -4.13
N GLU A 66 -17.88 0.36 -4.74
CA GLU A 66 -17.90 -0.94 -4.10
C GLU A 66 -17.13 -0.79 -2.78
N PRO A 67 -17.66 -1.27 -1.64
CA PRO A 67 -16.98 -1.13 -0.37
C PRO A 67 -15.63 -1.84 -0.46
N VAL A 68 -14.54 -1.07 -0.48
CA VAL A 68 -13.18 -1.61 -0.51
C VAL A 68 -13.01 -2.55 0.68
N GLU A 69 -12.95 -3.85 0.39
CA GLU A 69 -12.87 -4.90 1.40
C GLU A 69 -11.55 -4.79 2.16
N THR A 70 -11.66 -4.44 3.45
CA THR A 70 -11.03 -4.99 4.67
C THR A 70 -9.53 -5.34 4.74
N SER A 71 -8.76 -5.35 3.65
CA SER A 71 -7.36 -5.75 3.62
C SER A 71 -6.40 -4.72 4.23
N SER A 72 -6.74 -3.42 4.23
CA SER A 72 -5.88 -2.41 4.89
C SER A 72 -5.89 -2.58 6.41
N ARG A 73 -7.04 -2.92 6.99
CA ARG A 73 -7.25 -2.88 8.44
C ARG A 73 -6.36 -3.86 9.22
N TRP A 74 -5.99 -5.02 8.65
CA TRP A 74 -5.09 -5.96 9.33
C TRP A 74 -3.62 -5.52 9.23
N ARG A 75 -3.22 -4.96 8.08
CA ARG A 75 -1.88 -4.40 7.87
C ARG A 75 -1.64 -3.22 8.81
N ASP A 76 -2.62 -2.33 8.93
CA ASP A 76 -2.55 -1.17 9.82
C ASP A 76 -2.41 -1.59 11.29
N ARG A 77 -3.10 -2.67 11.69
CA ARG A 77 -2.96 -3.25 13.04
C ARG A 77 -1.57 -3.84 13.28
N LEU A 78 -1.00 -4.55 12.31
CA LEU A 78 0.36 -5.08 12.45
C LEU A 78 1.39 -3.97 12.57
N VAL A 79 1.30 -2.94 11.72
CA VAL A 79 2.20 -1.77 11.80
C VAL A 79 2.08 -1.10 13.17
N ALA A 80 0.87 -0.88 13.67
CA ALA A 80 0.65 -0.30 14.98
C ALA A 80 1.25 -1.15 16.12
N VAL A 81 1.07 -2.47 16.07
CA VAL A 81 1.61 -3.40 17.08
C VAL A 81 3.14 -3.44 17.03
N THR A 82 3.74 -3.56 15.85
CA THR A 82 5.20 -3.57 15.69
C THR A 82 5.81 -2.24 16.14
N PHE A 83 5.17 -1.12 15.81
CA PHE A 83 5.62 0.20 16.26
C PHE A 83 5.55 0.32 17.79
N ALA A 84 4.43 -0.04 18.40
CA ALA A 84 4.27 0.00 19.86
C ALA A 84 5.29 -0.90 20.58
N PHE A 85 5.52 -2.11 20.07
CA PHE A 85 6.52 -3.02 20.59
C PHE A 85 7.94 -2.42 20.50
N SER A 86 8.28 -1.80 19.37
CA SER A 86 9.59 -1.16 19.17
C SER A 86 9.82 0.01 20.14
N VAL A 87 8.80 0.82 20.39
CA VAL A 87 8.87 1.93 21.36
C VAL A 87 9.07 1.40 22.77
N LEU A 88 8.29 0.40 23.19
CA LEU A 88 8.43 -0.21 24.52
C LEU A 88 9.80 -0.85 24.71
N TRP A 89 10.30 -1.54 23.69
CA TRP A 89 11.64 -2.13 23.71
C TRP A 89 12.74 -1.07 23.85
N GLY A 90 12.66 0.02 23.07
CA GLY A 90 13.60 1.14 23.16
C GLY A 90 13.61 1.79 24.54
N LEU A 91 12.44 2.02 25.14
CA LEU A 91 12.32 2.53 26.51
C LEU A 91 12.93 1.56 27.52
N GLY A 92 12.68 0.25 27.38
CA GLY A 92 13.27 -0.78 28.23
C GLY A 92 14.79 -0.79 28.16
N LEU A 93 15.37 -0.68 26.95
CA LEU A 93 16.82 -0.60 26.76
C LEU A 93 17.41 0.69 27.35
N MET A 94 16.72 1.83 27.21
CA MET A 94 17.17 3.09 27.82
C MET A 94 17.16 3.00 29.35
N LEU A 95 16.11 2.43 29.95
CA LEU A 95 16.03 2.22 31.40
C LEU A 95 17.09 1.25 31.89
N LEU A 96 17.32 0.14 31.17
CA LEU A 96 18.35 -0.83 31.50
C LEU A 96 19.75 -0.20 31.40
N GLY A 97 19.99 0.60 30.35
CA GLY A 97 21.25 1.32 30.17
C GLY A 97 21.48 2.36 31.28
N ALA A 98 20.46 3.13 31.64
CA ALA A 98 20.52 4.07 32.75
C ALA A 98 20.79 3.36 34.09
N TRP A 99 20.09 2.24 34.34
CA TRP A 99 20.31 1.43 35.54
C TRP A 99 21.73 0.86 35.60
N ALA A 100 22.23 0.32 34.49
CA ALA A 100 23.59 -0.19 34.40
C ALA A 100 24.62 0.93 34.61
N ALA A 101 24.41 2.11 34.01
CA ALA A 101 25.27 3.27 34.20
C ALA A 101 25.30 3.72 35.67
N VAL A 102 24.14 3.82 36.32
CA VAL A 102 24.05 4.12 37.76
C VAL A 102 24.78 3.06 38.59
N ARG A 103 24.65 1.78 38.26
CA ARG A 103 25.29 0.70 39.01
C ARG A 103 26.81 0.65 38.82
N LEU A 104 27.30 1.00 37.64
CA LEU A 104 28.73 1.08 37.34
C LEU A 104 29.39 2.35 37.90
N LEU A 105 28.70 3.50 37.82
CA LEU A 105 29.23 4.80 38.27
C LEU A 105 28.97 5.06 39.76
N GLY A 106 27.90 4.50 40.31
CA GLY A 106 27.51 4.69 41.71
C GLY A 106 28.33 3.88 42.71
N GLY A 107 29.19 2.98 42.24
CA GLY A 107 30.09 2.19 43.06
C GLY A 107 29.37 1.12 43.90
N TRP A 108 29.95 -0.08 43.95
CA TRP A 108 29.66 -1.02 45.03
C TRP A 108 30.20 -0.40 46.33
N ASN A 109 29.31 0.11 47.19
CA ASN A 109 29.54 0.12 48.62
C ASN A 109 29.13 -1.25 49.19
#